data_AF-A0A1H0GLS8-F1
#
_entry.id   AF-A0A1H0GLS8-F1
#
_cell.length_a   1.000
_cell.length_b   1.000
_cell.length_c   1.000
_cell.angle_alpha   90.00
_cell.angle_beta   90.00
_cell.angle_gamma   90.00
#
_symmetry.space_group_name_H-M   'P 1'
#
loop_
_entity.id
_entity.type
_entity.pdbx_description
1 polymer ?
#
loop_
_entity_poly.entity_id
_entity_poly.type
_entity_poly.pdbx_seq_one_letter_code
_entity_poly.pdbx_strand_id
1 'polypeptide(L)'
;MDVFVLPQRLAACALLGFVCAASAQSATPGDAPLAPSYRWRIELSPHTSHYSYNPEHRPVHLVGLEREASDNSFYGMALFSNSFGQDSTYVYAGQSFYGVFESLPKVYLKVSAGILYGYKPPYENKVPLNYKGFSPAIVPAVGWRFDSGWAAQLNFLGTAGVMYSVVKEF
;
A
#
# COMPACT_ATOMS: atom_id res chain seq x y z
N MET A 1 46.77 4.04 6.71
CA MET A 1 45.85 5.18 6.83
C MET A 1 44.63 4.82 6.02
N ASP A 2 43.71 4.11 6.67
CA ASP A 2 42.50 3.57 6.07
C ASP A 2 41.47 4.69 5.91
N VAL A 3 41.09 4.98 4.66
CA VAL A 3 40.01 5.93 4.36
C VAL A 3 38.72 5.13 4.24
N PHE A 4 37.92 5.25 5.30
CA PHE A 4 36.55 4.78 5.41
C PHE A 4 35.68 5.49 4.36
N VAL A 5 35.22 4.79 3.32
CA VAL A 5 34.25 5.32 2.35
C VAL A 5 32.85 4.93 2.80
N LEU A 6 32.11 5.92 3.29
CA LEU A 6 30.69 5.83 3.65
C LEU A 6 29.85 6.10 2.38
N PRO A 7 29.00 5.18 1.89
CA PRO A 7 28.09 5.50 0.80
C PRO A 7 26.92 6.37 1.29
N GLN A 8 26.74 7.49 0.59
CA GLN A 8 25.77 8.54 0.86
C GLN A 8 24.34 8.10 0.53
N ARG A 9 23.50 8.12 1.57
CA ARG A 9 22.12 8.62 1.66
C ARG A 9 21.20 8.53 0.42
N LEU A 10 20.08 7.85 0.68
CA LEU A 10 18.76 7.97 0.07
C LEU A 10 18.48 9.35 -0.57
N ALA A 11 18.09 9.33 -1.84
CA ALA A 11 17.37 10.42 -2.49
C ALA A 11 16.05 9.87 -3.04
N ALA A 12 15.00 9.93 -2.21
CA ALA A 12 13.63 9.72 -2.65
C ALA A 12 13.05 11.08 -3.05
N CYS A 13 12.95 11.35 -4.35
CA CYS A 13 12.18 12.48 -4.87
C CYS A 13 10.78 11.99 -5.23
N ALA A 14 9.83 12.24 -4.34
CA ALA A 14 8.40 12.09 -4.61
C ALA A 14 7.92 13.29 -5.45
N LEU A 15 7.36 13.02 -6.63
CA LEU A 15 6.49 13.95 -7.35
C LEU A 15 5.14 13.25 -7.55
N LEU A 16 4.23 13.47 -6.60
CA LEU A 16 2.82 13.08 -6.71
C LEU A 16 2.05 14.29 -7.23
N GLY A 17 1.70 14.27 -8.51
CA GLY A 17 0.74 15.19 -9.12
C GLY A 17 -0.31 14.39 -9.86
N PHE A 18 -1.34 13.90 -9.17
CA PHE A 18 -2.56 13.42 -9.79
C PHE A 18 -3.67 14.42 -9.48
N VAL A 19 -4.06 15.19 -10.50
CA VAL A 19 -5.19 16.13 -10.42
C VAL A 19 -6.47 15.31 -10.64
N CYS A 20 -7.27 15.11 -9.60
CA CYS A 20 -8.67 14.70 -9.78
C CYS A 20 -9.48 15.95 -10.12
N ALA A 21 -10.05 15.99 -11.33
CA ALA A 21 -11.06 16.97 -11.69
C ALA A 21 -12.36 16.62 -10.95
N ALA A 22 -12.68 17.38 -9.89
CA ALA A 22 -14.00 17.34 -9.28
C ALA A 22 -14.96 18.23 -10.09
N SER A 23 -16.08 17.68 -10.54
CA SER A 23 -17.18 18.46 -11.11
C SER A 23 -17.78 19.37 -10.03
N ALA A 24 -17.79 20.69 -10.27
CA ALA A 24 -18.39 21.65 -9.36
C ALA A 24 -19.93 21.59 -9.49
N GLN A 25 -20.61 21.15 -8.43
CA GLN A 25 -22.04 21.36 -8.26
C GLN A 25 -22.23 22.71 -7.56
N SER A 26 -23.10 23.58 -8.10
CA SER A 26 -23.40 24.89 -7.49
C SER A 26 -24.10 24.70 -6.14
N ALA A 27 -23.46 25.12 -5.05
CA ALA A 27 -24.01 25.05 -3.70
C ALA A 27 -24.78 26.32 -3.32
N THR A 28 -25.95 26.15 -2.70
CA THR A 28 -26.72 27.20 -2.03
C THR A 28 -26.02 27.65 -0.73
N PRO A 29 -26.09 28.95 -0.33
CA PRO A 29 -25.45 29.42 0.91
C PRO A 29 -26.18 28.83 2.13
N GLY A 30 -25.58 27.80 2.73
CA GLY A 30 -26.16 27.04 3.84
C GLY A 30 -25.58 25.62 3.92
N ASP A 31 -25.22 25.04 2.77
CA ASP A 31 -24.55 23.75 2.65
C ASP A 31 -23.04 23.94 2.47
N ALA A 32 -22.36 24.54 3.46
CA ALA A 32 -20.91 24.32 3.51
C ALA A 32 -20.73 22.80 3.69
N PRO A 33 -20.12 22.07 2.73
CA PRO A 33 -19.90 20.66 2.91
C PRO A 33 -19.12 20.50 4.21
N LEU A 34 -19.59 19.65 5.12
CA LEU A 34 -18.76 19.20 6.24
C LEU A 34 -17.43 18.80 5.61
N ALA A 35 -16.34 19.46 6.04
CA ALA A 35 -15.02 19.15 5.52
C ALA A 35 -14.85 17.62 5.59
N PRO A 36 -14.51 16.95 4.47
CA PRO A 36 -14.50 15.50 4.45
C PRO A 36 -13.64 14.99 5.59
N SER A 37 -14.22 14.18 6.48
CA SER A 37 -13.46 13.56 7.54
C SER A 37 -12.63 12.44 6.92
N TYR A 38 -11.34 12.45 7.23
CA TYR A 38 -10.40 11.43 6.76
C TYR A 38 -9.55 10.96 7.93
N ARG A 39 -9.05 9.74 7.82
CA ARG A 39 -8.03 9.18 8.71
C ARG A 39 -6.78 8.86 7.90
N TRP A 40 -5.62 8.96 8.55
CA TRP A 40 -4.37 8.50 7.99
C TRP A 40 -4.02 7.12 8.52
N ARG A 41 -3.33 6.36 7.69
CA ARG A 41 -2.77 5.06 8.03
C ARG A 41 -1.32 4.98 7.64
N ILE A 42 -0.49 4.54 8.58
CA ILE A 42 0.87 4.10 8.30
C ILE A 42 0.87 2.57 8.37
N GLU A 43 1.35 1.94 7.30
CA GLU A 43 1.52 0.48 7.21
C GLU A 43 3.00 0.13 7.27
N LEU A 44 3.36 -0.86 8.09
CA LEU A 44 4.69 -1.42 8.15
C LEU A 44 4.59 -2.93 7.95
N SER A 45 5.31 -3.48 6.97
CA SER A 45 5.45 -4.92 6.81
C SER A 45 6.91 -5.34 7.02
N PRO A 46 7.21 -6.11 8.08
CA PRO A 46 8.53 -6.68 8.26
C PRO A 46 8.71 -8.00 7.50
N HIS A 47 7.64 -8.64 7.03
CA HIS A 47 7.70 -10.02 6.53
C HIS A 47 6.68 -10.34 5.43
N THR A 48 7.11 -11.16 4.49
CA THR A 48 6.27 -11.77 3.45
C THR A 48 6.64 -13.23 3.30
N SER A 49 5.63 -14.10 3.27
CA SER A 49 5.76 -15.52 2.98
C SER A 49 5.40 -15.77 1.51
N HIS A 50 6.29 -16.40 0.75
CA HIS A 50 6.00 -16.83 -0.62
C HIS A 50 5.38 -18.23 -0.62
N TYR A 51 4.42 -18.47 -1.52
CA TYR A 51 3.80 -19.79 -1.65
C TYR A 51 4.74 -20.82 -2.29
N SER A 52 5.70 -20.36 -3.09
CA SER A 52 6.70 -21.18 -3.74
C SER A 52 8.11 -20.73 -3.34
N TYR A 53 8.98 -21.71 -3.12
CA TYR A 53 10.38 -21.46 -2.82
C TYR A 53 11.12 -20.99 -4.09
N ASN A 54 11.97 -19.98 -3.92
CA ASN A 54 12.93 -19.56 -4.93
C ASN A 54 14.21 -19.11 -4.19
N PRO A 55 15.38 -19.70 -4.49
CA PRO A 55 16.64 -19.36 -3.82
C PRO A 55 17.08 -17.90 -4.05
N GLU A 56 16.56 -17.22 -5.06
CA GLU A 56 16.83 -15.81 -5.29
C GLU A 56 15.99 -14.86 -4.40
N HIS A 57 14.97 -15.38 -3.72
CA HIS A 57 14.10 -14.54 -2.89
C HIS A 57 14.86 -13.90 -1.73
N ARG A 58 14.69 -12.58 -1.59
CA ARG A 58 15.19 -11.75 -0.49
C ARG A 58 14.04 -11.36 0.43
N PRO A 59 14.34 -10.97 1.69
CA PRO A 59 13.34 -10.39 2.58
C PRO A 59 12.64 -9.18 1.93
N VAL A 60 11.31 -9.15 2.06
CA VAL A 60 10.45 -8.07 1.60
C VAL A 60 10.05 -7.23 2.80
N HIS A 61 10.33 -5.94 2.74
CA HIS A 61 9.95 -4.96 3.75
C HIS A 61 9.18 -3.82 3.10
N LEU A 62 8.17 -3.30 3.77
CA LEU A 62 7.29 -2.24 3.24
C LEU A 62 7.04 -1.16 4.29
N VAL A 63 6.99 0.09 3.80
CA VAL A 63 6.35 1.22 4.49
C VAL A 63 5.28 1.82 3.57
N GLY A 64 4.08 2.00 4.10
CA GLY A 64 2.92 2.53 3.38
C GLY A 64 2.33 3.74 4.09
N LEU A 65 1.78 4.66 3.30
CA LEU A 65 0.95 5.76 3.75
C LEU A 65 -0.35 5.76 2.96
N GLU A 66 -1.47 5.79 3.67
CA GLU A 66 -2.81 5.77 3.10
C GLU A 66 -3.69 6.84 3.76
N ARG A 67 -4.55 7.48 2.97
CA ARG A 67 -5.61 8.37 3.44
C ARG A 67 -6.95 7.74 3.11
N GLU A 68 -7.76 7.49 4.12
CA GLU A 68 -9.10 6.92 3.99
C GLU A 68 -10.14 7.99 4.31
N ALA A 69 -11.12 8.16 3.43
CA ALA A 69 -12.25 9.06 3.59
C ALA A 69 -13.38 8.42 4.41
N SER A 70 -14.38 9.22 4.79
CA SER A 70 -15.52 8.78 5.60
C SER A 70 -16.39 7.69 4.96
N ASP A 71 -16.39 7.59 3.64
CA ASP A 71 -17.05 6.52 2.89
C ASP A 71 -16.18 5.25 2.77
N ASN A 72 -15.04 5.22 3.47
CA ASN A 72 -14.04 4.16 3.46
C ASN A 72 -13.32 3.95 2.12
N SER A 73 -13.49 4.85 1.16
CA SER A 73 -12.61 4.92 0.00
C SER A 73 -11.24 5.44 0.44
N PHE A 74 -10.17 4.98 -0.21
CA PHE A 74 -8.83 5.40 0.13
C PHE A 74 -7.91 5.51 -1.08
N TYR A 75 -6.83 6.27 -0.91
CA TYR A 75 -5.67 6.23 -1.79
C TYR A 75 -4.40 6.23 -0.96
N GLY A 76 -3.34 5.66 -1.52
CA GLY A 76 -2.09 5.50 -0.81
C GLY A 76 -0.90 5.19 -1.71
N MET A 77 0.24 5.13 -1.06
CA MET A 77 1.52 4.74 -1.64
C MET A 77 2.24 3.83 -0.66
N ALA A 78 2.89 2.80 -1.20
CA ALA A 78 3.83 1.99 -0.46
C ALA A 78 5.21 1.98 -1.15
N LEU A 79 6.27 2.07 -0.34
CA LEU A 79 7.65 1.86 -0.73
C LEU A 79 8.13 0.54 -0.12
N PHE A 80 8.76 -0.31 -0.92
CA PHE A 80 9.16 -1.64 -0.48
C PHE A 80 10.36 -2.18 -1.26
N SER A 81 11.10 -3.10 -0.64
CA SER A 81 12.07 -3.94 -1.34
C SER A 81 11.34 -5.17 -1.87
N ASN A 82 11.30 -5.38 -3.19
CA ASN A 82 10.64 -6.56 -3.75
C ASN A 82 11.41 -7.86 -3.45
N SER A 83 10.83 -9.00 -3.81
CA SER A 83 11.41 -10.33 -3.56
C SER A 83 12.80 -10.54 -4.17
N PHE A 84 13.27 -9.66 -5.06
CA PHE A 84 14.56 -9.75 -5.72
C PHE A 84 15.52 -8.63 -5.29
N GLY A 85 15.18 -7.89 -4.22
CA GLY A 85 16.02 -6.84 -3.65
C GLY A 85 16.01 -5.53 -4.43
N GLN A 86 15.00 -5.28 -5.26
CA GLN A 86 14.86 -4.02 -5.99
C GLN A 86 13.92 -3.06 -5.26
N ASP A 87 14.34 -1.80 -5.14
CA ASP A 87 13.48 -0.72 -4.66
C ASP A 87 12.24 -0.61 -5.55
N SER A 88 11.09 -0.68 -4.91
CA SER A 88 9.80 -0.78 -5.57
C SER A 88 8.78 0.14 -4.90
N THR A 89 7.74 0.49 -5.66
CA THR A 89 6.69 1.41 -5.24
C THR A 89 5.35 0.91 -5.73
N TYR A 90 4.30 1.07 -4.94
CA TYR A 90 2.93 0.78 -5.33
C TYR A 90 2.07 2.00 -5.01
N VAL A 91 1.47 2.61 -6.02
CA VAL A 91 0.52 3.73 -5.86
C VAL A 91 -0.87 3.23 -6.21
N TYR A 92 -1.83 3.45 -5.34
CA TYR A 92 -3.11 2.76 -5.41
C TYR A 92 -4.27 3.58 -4.86
N ALA A 93 -5.47 3.18 -5.28
CA ALA A 93 -6.73 3.56 -4.66
C ALA A 93 -7.52 2.28 -4.32
N GLY A 94 -8.50 2.39 -3.43
CA GLY A 94 -9.22 1.22 -2.97
C GLY A 94 -10.40 1.54 -2.06
N GLN A 95 -10.96 0.47 -1.51
CA GLN A 95 -12.12 0.50 -0.64
C GLN A 95 -11.90 -0.43 0.55
N SER A 96 -12.20 0.08 1.75
CA SER A 96 -12.29 -0.72 2.97
C SER A 96 -13.74 -1.08 3.27
N PHE A 97 -13.95 -2.26 3.84
CA PHE A 97 -15.24 -2.80 4.24
C PHE A 97 -15.17 -3.18 5.72
N TYR A 98 -15.92 -2.45 6.55
CA TYR A 98 -16.03 -2.69 7.99
C TYR A 98 -17.35 -3.35 8.33
N GLY A 99 -17.40 -4.09 9.44
CA GLY A 99 -18.64 -4.72 9.90
C GLY A 99 -19.18 -5.79 8.95
N VAL A 100 -18.32 -6.37 8.09
CA VAL A 100 -18.71 -7.42 7.13
C VAL A 100 -19.23 -8.66 7.84
N PHE A 101 -18.69 -8.95 9.03
CA PHE A 101 -19.08 -10.08 9.86
C PHE A 101 -19.59 -9.57 11.21
N GLU A 102 -20.88 -9.74 11.48
CA GLU A 102 -21.49 -9.29 12.74
C GLU A 102 -20.81 -9.90 13.98
N SER A 103 -20.37 -11.16 13.89
CA SER A 103 -19.68 -11.87 14.95
C SER A 103 -18.21 -11.47 15.12
N LEU A 104 -17.62 -10.74 14.16
CA LEU A 104 -16.23 -10.31 14.17
C LEU A 104 -16.12 -8.81 13.85
N PRO A 105 -16.64 -7.92 14.71
CA PRO A 105 -16.72 -6.49 14.43
C PRO A 105 -15.36 -5.79 14.30
N LYS A 106 -14.28 -6.44 14.76
CA LYS A 106 -12.89 -5.97 14.64
C LYS A 106 -12.23 -6.35 13.31
N VAL A 107 -12.82 -7.27 12.55
CA VAL A 107 -12.32 -7.67 11.23
C VAL A 107 -12.78 -6.67 10.17
N TYR A 108 -11.89 -6.33 9.26
CA TYR A 108 -12.20 -5.57 8.07
C TYR A 108 -11.58 -6.21 6.84
N LEU A 109 -12.18 -5.95 5.69
CA LEU A 109 -11.64 -6.34 4.38
C LEU A 109 -11.19 -5.09 3.64
N LYS A 110 -10.16 -5.21 2.80
CA LYS A 110 -9.74 -4.14 1.88
C LYS A 110 -9.50 -4.73 0.50
N VAL A 111 -9.72 -3.90 -0.51
CA VAL A 111 -9.19 -4.14 -1.85
C VAL A 111 -8.55 -2.86 -2.33
N SER A 112 -7.32 -2.95 -2.82
CA SER A 112 -6.63 -1.86 -3.51
C SER A 112 -6.34 -2.26 -4.94
N ALA A 113 -6.35 -1.29 -5.85
CA ALA A 113 -5.90 -1.44 -7.22
C ALA A 113 -5.00 -0.25 -7.60
N GLY A 114 -3.97 -0.51 -8.37
CA GLY A 114 -3.00 0.52 -8.69
C GLY A 114 -1.87 0.08 -9.61
N ILE A 115 -0.83 0.89 -9.64
CA ILE A 115 0.38 0.65 -10.43
C ILE A 115 1.56 0.40 -9.51
N LEU A 116 2.19 -0.74 -9.72
CA LEU A 116 3.43 -1.17 -9.10
C LEU A 116 4.60 -0.83 -10.03
N TYR A 117 5.67 -0.28 -9.46
CA TYR A 117 6.94 -0.02 -10.14
C TYR A 117 8.07 -0.74 -9.41
N GLY A 118 9.02 -1.35 -10.13
CA GLY A 118 10.29 -1.79 -9.54
C GLY A 118 10.78 -3.17 -9.97
N TYR A 119 9.91 -4.01 -10.52
CA TYR A 119 10.31 -5.29 -11.15
C TYR A 119 10.95 -5.02 -12.51
N LYS A 120 12.27 -4.81 -12.50
CA LYS A 120 13.08 -4.47 -13.69
C LYS A 120 13.91 -5.68 -14.13
N PRO A 121 14.51 -5.65 -15.34
CA PRO A 121 15.44 -6.67 -15.79
C PRO A 121 16.44 -7.10 -14.71
N PRO A 122 16.61 -8.42 -14.47
CA PRO A 122 16.03 -9.59 -15.18
C PRO A 122 14.69 -10.13 -14.61
N TYR A 123 14.02 -9.38 -13.71
CA TYR A 123 12.84 -9.83 -12.95
C TYR A 123 11.51 -9.20 -13.40
N GLU A 124 11.48 -8.52 -14.54
CA GLU A 124 10.29 -7.89 -15.12
C GLU A 124 9.14 -8.88 -15.34
N ASN A 125 9.45 -10.15 -15.66
CA ASN A 125 8.45 -11.19 -15.88
C ASN A 125 7.88 -11.81 -14.59
N LYS A 126 8.28 -11.32 -13.41
CA LYS A 126 7.80 -11.84 -12.12
C LYS A 126 6.48 -11.21 -11.67
N VAL A 127 6.03 -10.17 -12.36
CA VAL A 127 4.72 -9.55 -12.19
C VAL A 127 4.02 -9.47 -13.56
N PRO A 128 2.70 -9.71 -13.62
CA PRO A 128 1.97 -9.77 -14.89
C PRO A 128 1.86 -8.39 -15.54
N LEU A 129 1.84 -8.35 -16.88
CA LEU A 129 1.62 -7.11 -17.64
C LEU A 129 2.68 -6.03 -17.35
N ASN A 130 3.90 -6.44 -16.97
CA ASN A 130 4.99 -5.51 -16.75
C ASN A 130 5.46 -4.88 -18.06
N TYR A 131 5.52 -3.55 -18.10
CA TYR A 131 6.16 -2.80 -19.16
C TYR A 131 7.12 -1.78 -18.57
N LYS A 132 8.43 -1.94 -18.84
CA LYS A 132 9.49 -1.05 -18.35
C LYS A 132 9.50 -0.86 -16.83
N GLY A 133 9.11 -1.89 -16.08
CA GLY A 133 9.05 -1.90 -14.63
C GLY A 133 7.68 -1.53 -14.06
N PHE A 134 6.73 -1.07 -14.87
CA PHE A 134 5.37 -0.74 -14.44
C PHE A 134 4.44 -1.92 -14.64
N SER A 135 3.70 -2.28 -13.61
CA SER A 135 2.77 -3.42 -13.58
C SER A 135 1.48 -3.00 -12.90
N PRO A 136 0.30 -3.28 -13.47
CA PRO A 136 -0.94 -3.16 -12.70
C PRO A 136 -0.94 -4.20 -11.57
N ALA A 137 -1.58 -3.86 -10.46
CA ALA A 137 -1.77 -4.76 -9.34
C ALA A 137 -3.14 -4.54 -8.69
N ILE A 138 -3.70 -5.63 -8.16
CA ILE A 138 -4.87 -5.63 -7.27
C ILE A 138 -4.46 -6.42 -6.04
N VAL A 139 -4.59 -5.82 -4.86
CA VAL A 139 -4.19 -6.44 -3.59
C VAL A 139 -5.40 -6.43 -2.66
N PRO A 140 -6.07 -7.59 -2.49
CA PRO A 140 -7.02 -7.78 -1.41
C PRO A 140 -6.27 -7.94 -0.08
N ALA A 141 -6.91 -7.53 1.01
CA ALA A 141 -6.39 -7.65 2.35
C ALA A 141 -7.50 -7.99 3.36
N VAL A 142 -7.10 -8.65 4.44
CA VAL A 142 -7.92 -8.81 5.65
C VAL A 142 -7.15 -8.23 6.82
N GLY A 143 -7.82 -7.52 7.71
CA GLY A 143 -7.18 -7.02 8.91
C GLY A 143 -8.06 -7.10 10.15
N TRP A 144 -7.40 -7.01 11.30
CA TRP A 144 -8.01 -7.03 12.62
C TRP A 144 -7.61 -5.76 13.37
N ARG A 145 -8.60 -4.96 13.79
CA ARG A 145 -8.40 -3.70 14.52
C ARG A 145 -8.35 -3.92 16.03
N PHE A 146 -7.42 -3.23 16.67
CA PHE A 146 -7.30 -3.11 18.12
C PHE A 146 -7.83 -1.74 18.56
N ASP A 147 -8.33 -1.66 19.79
CA ASP A 147 -8.94 -0.42 20.32
C ASP A 147 -7.90 0.71 20.52
N SER A 148 -6.60 0.38 20.46
CA SER A 148 -5.46 1.31 20.47
C SER A 148 -5.22 2.07 19.15
N GLY A 149 -6.06 1.83 18.14
CA GLY A 149 -5.90 2.35 16.77
C GLY A 149 -4.78 1.66 15.99
N TRP A 150 -4.30 0.51 16.46
CA TRP A 150 -3.43 -0.38 15.71
C TRP A 150 -4.26 -1.47 15.01
N ALA A 151 -3.71 -2.08 13.97
CA ALA A 151 -4.27 -3.26 13.34
C ALA A 151 -3.18 -4.23 12.87
N ALA A 152 -3.50 -5.52 12.87
CA ALA A 152 -2.76 -6.52 12.10
C ALA A 152 -3.46 -6.71 10.75
N GLN A 153 -2.70 -6.81 9.65
CA GLN A 153 -3.24 -6.92 8.30
C GLN A 153 -2.47 -7.99 7.52
N LEU A 154 -3.19 -8.79 6.73
CA LEU A 154 -2.64 -9.71 5.75
C LEU A 154 -2.99 -9.20 4.36
N ASN A 155 -1.97 -8.96 3.54
CA ASN A 155 -2.14 -8.59 2.13
C ASN A 155 -1.87 -9.80 1.26
N PHE A 156 -2.79 -10.13 0.36
CA PHE A 156 -2.68 -11.26 -0.54
C PHE A 156 -2.12 -10.79 -1.89
N LEU A 157 -0.91 -11.23 -2.21
CA LEU A 157 -0.13 -10.75 -3.36
C LEU A 157 -0.37 -11.61 -4.62
N GLY A 158 -1.64 -11.94 -4.88
CA GLY A 158 -2.02 -12.88 -5.93
C GLY A 158 -1.43 -14.28 -5.70
N THR A 159 -0.77 -14.84 -6.72
CA THR A 159 -0.11 -16.16 -6.62
C THR A 159 1.29 -16.10 -5.99
N ALA A 160 1.77 -14.92 -5.60
CA ALA A 160 3.14 -14.77 -5.08
C ALA A 160 3.26 -15.16 -3.61
N GLY A 161 2.30 -14.76 -2.77
CA GLY A 161 2.40 -14.98 -1.33
C GLY A 161 1.48 -14.10 -0.48
N VAL A 162 1.76 -14.09 0.82
CA VAL A 162 1.06 -13.28 1.83
C VAL A 162 2.06 -12.37 2.52
N MET A 163 1.73 -11.09 2.61
CA MET A 163 2.49 -10.09 3.35
C MET A 163 1.79 -9.79 4.68
N TYR A 164 2.59 -9.67 5.74
CA TYR A 164 2.13 -9.47 7.10
C TYR A 164 2.45 -8.06 7.54
N SER A 165 1.44 -7.32 7.97
CA SER A 165 1.55 -5.90 8.22
C SER A 165 1.00 -5.52 9.59
N VAL A 166 1.62 -4.50 10.17
CA VAL A 166 1.08 -3.75 11.30
C VAL A 166 0.71 -2.35 10.79
N VAL A 167 -0.50 -1.91 11.11
CA VAL A 167 -1.05 -0.64 10.63
C VAL A 167 -1.38 0.25 11.83
N LYS A 168 -1.00 1.52 11.78
CA LYS A 168 -1.39 2.54 12.75
C LYS A 168 -2.35 3.54 12.12
N GLU A 169 -3.53 3.70 12.71
CA GLU A 169 -4.56 4.67 12.33
C GLU A 169 -4.49 5.91 13.24
N PHE A 170 -4.64 7.10 12.66
CA PHE A 170 -4.71 8.39 13.37
C PHE A 170 -5.41 9.49 12.56
#